data_AF-A0A212CLL5-F1
#
_entry.id   AF-A0A212CLL5-F1
#
_cell.length_a   1.000
_cell.length_b   1.000
_cell.length_c   1.000
_cell.angle_alpha   90.00
_cell.angle_beta   90.00
_cell.angle_gamma   90.00
#
_symmetry.space_group_name_H-M   'P 1'
#
loop_
_entity.id
_entity.type
_entity.pdbx_description
1 polymer ?
#
loop_
_entity_poly.entity_id
_entity_poly.type
_entity_poly.pdbx_seq_one_letter_code
_entity_poly.pdbx_strand_id
1 'polypeptide(L)'
;MFPFSGWGLGCLRLCLLRVWAGEATGRWACGTCQPWLYGSGGSQPEVSRSDPARRTLKEWALLVSPFGRLRARLPCHLTVRPLDPLTYPDGDRVLVTVSGVEGGARALAGLQVNYDEGQKEVTIVADAIDHQASVEVNAPLKFDLNIQSSGSGCVKVQNIECDNCKIETEQGTSILQSVKSQKLHVQTTGGKVICLGTVYGNIDIHASDKS
;
A
#
# COMPACT_ATOMS: atom_id res chain seq x y z
N MET A 1 -1.36 21.26 53.88
CA MET A 1 -0.30 20.61 54.68
C MET A 1 -0.02 19.27 54.01
N PHE A 2 1.02 19.19 53.18
CA PHE A 2 1.55 17.93 52.65
C PHE A 2 2.35 17.23 53.76
N PRO A 3 2.51 15.89 53.70
CA PRO A 3 3.74 15.37 53.08
C PRO A 3 3.57 14.12 52.19
N PHE A 4 4.44 14.04 51.17
CA PHE A 4 5.23 12.91 50.60
C PHE A 4 4.63 11.49 50.54
N SER A 5 4.91 10.61 49.57
CA SER A 5 5.69 10.57 48.32
C SER A 5 5.53 9.14 47.78
N GLY A 6 5.29 8.97 46.48
CA GLY A 6 5.30 7.65 45.84
C GLY A 6 5.85 7.77 44.43
N TRP A 7 7.11 7.38 44.26
CA TRP A 7 7.79 7.31 42.97
C TRP A 7 7.20 6.20 42.10
N GLY A 8 6.77 6.55 40.89
CA GLY A 8 6.43 5.62 39.82
C GLY A 8 7.29 5.92 38.60
N LEU A 9 8.45 5.27 38.55
CA LEU A 9 9.41 5.35 37.45
C LEU A 9 8.83 4.72 36.17
N GLY A 10 8.94 5.47 35.08
CA GLY A 10 9.27 5.08 33.72
C GLY A 10 8.86 3.70 33.19
N CYS A 11 7.97 3.71 32.20
CA CYS A 11 7.90 2.68 31.16
C CYS A 11 7.88 3.34 29.78
N LEU A 12 9.03 3.91 29.38
CA LEU A 12 9.33 4.19 27.99
C LEU A 12 9.55 2.82 27.31
N ARG A 13 8.54 2.30 26.61
CA ARG A 13 8.72 1.14 25.74
C ARG A 13 9.56 1.54 24.54
N LEU A 14 10.85 1.20 24.63
CA LEU A 14 11.80 1.24 23.53
C LEU A 14 11.33 0.30 22.40
N CYS A 15 11.00 0.91 21.26
CA CYS A 15 10.86 0.22 19.99
C CYS A 15 12.22 -0.39 19.62
N LEU A 16 12.31 -1.72 19.69
CA LEU A 16 13.49 -2.47 19.24
C LEU A 16 13.56 -2.47 17.71
N LEU A 17 14.32 -1.54 17.15
CA LEU A 17 14.84 -1.62 15.79
C LEU A 17 15.86 -2.76 15.74
N ARG A 18 15.49 -3.91 15.16
CA ARG A 18 16.45 -4.95 14.80
C ARG A 18 16.95 -4.68 13.38
N VAL A 19 18.16 -4.16 13.29
CA VAL A 19 18.97 -4.11 12.07
C VAL A 19 19.53 -5.52 11.84
N TRP A 20 19.22 -6.12 10.69
CA TRP A 20 19.92 -7.33 10.24
C TRP A 20 21.04 -6.92 9.28
N ALA A 21 22.28 -7.04 9.77
CA ALA A 21 23.47 -7.12 8.94
C ALA A 21 23.76 -8.60 8.71
N GLY A 22 23.46 -9.08 7.50
CA GLY A 22 23.85 -10.42 7.04
C GLY A 22 25.16 -10.32 6.28
N GLU A 23 26.25 -10.71 6.92
CA GLU A 23 27.59 -10.81 6.34
C GLU A 23 27.63 -11.88 5.25
N ALA A 24 28.12 -11.51 4.07
CA ALA A 24 28.41 -12.41 2.97
C ALA A 24 29.87 -12.87 3.05
N THR A 25 30.09 -14.09 3.53
CA THR A 25 31.36 -14.82 3.39
C THR A 25 31.12 -16.14 2.68
N GLY A 26 31.70 -16.29 1.50
CA GLY A 26 31.59 -17.52 0.70
C GLY A 26 32.39 -17.42 -0.58
N ARG A 27 33.71 -17.23 -0.45
CA ARG A 27 34.69 -17.29 -1.54
C ARG A 27 35.03 -18.77 -1.76
N TRP A 28 34.61 -19.38 -2.88
CA TRP A 28 35.25 -20.59 -3.44
C TRP A 28 35.55 -20.36 -4.91
N ALA A 29 36.75 -20.76 -5.30
CA ALA A 29 37.31 -20.54 -6.62
C ALA A 29 37.71 -21.88 -7.27
N CYS A 30 37.67 -21.83 -8.59
CA CYS A 30 38.43 -22.59 -9.58
C CYS A 30 37.84 -23.89 -10.13
N GLY A 31 37.79 -23.94 -11.46
CA GLY A 31 37.47 -25.12 -12.26
C GLY A 31 37.08 -24.75 -13.69
N THR A 32 38.06 -24.36 -14.51
CA THR A 32 37.93 -24.14 -15.97
C THR A 32 37.55 -25.41 -16.71
N CYS A 33 36.73 -25.29 -17.78
CA CYS A 33 36.90 -25.91 -19.11
C CYS A 33 35.64 -25.66 -19.96
N GLN A 34 35.76 -24.90 -21.07
CA GLN A 34 34.86 -24.96 -22.24
C GLN A 34 35.44 -26.01 -23.24
N PRO A 35 34.88 -26.32 -24.45
CA PRO A 35 33.84 -25.61 -25.23
C PRO A 35 32.91 -26.47 -26.18
N TRP A 36 32.10 -25.77 -27.01
CA TRP A 36 31.32 -26.19 -28.23
C TRP A 36 29.96 -26.90 -27.98
N LEU A 37 28.82 -26.65 -28.64
CA LEU A 37 28.40 -25.83 -29.80
C LEU A 37 26.84 -25.86 -29.95
N TYR A 38 26.31 -24.96 -30.78
CA TYR A 38 24.97 -24.90 -31.43
C TYR A 38 23.76 -24.34 -30.68
N GLY A 39 23.05 -23.46 -31.40
CA GLY A 39 22.05 -22.53 -30.89
C GLY A 39 20.59 -22.88 -31.16
N SER A 40 19.71 -22.09 -30.53
CA SER A 40 18.40 -21.73 -31.06
C SER A 40 17.85 -20.56 -30.27
N GLY A 41 17.43 -19.53 -31.00
CA GLY A 41 16.80 -18.34 -30.45
C GLY A 41 15.50 -18.70 -29.73
N GLY A 42 15.34 -18.14 -28.55
CA GLY A 42 14.10 -18.14 -27.79
C GLY A 42 14.09 -16.85 -26.98
N SER A 43 13.18 -15.97 -27.36
CA SER A 43 12.97 -14.64 -26.80
C SER A 43 12.92 -14.68 -25.29
N GLN A 44 13.91 -14.06 -24.66
CA GLN A 44 13.93 -13.80 -23.23
C GLN A 44 12.65 -13.02 -22.87
N PRO A 45 11.84 -13.46 -21.89
CA PRO A 45 10.79 -12.60 -21.39
C PRO A 45 11.46 -11.35 -20.83
N GLU A 46 11.06 -10.18 -21.32
CA GLU A 46 11.40 -8.89 -20.71
C GLU A 46 10.96 -8.96 -19.25
N VAL A 47 11.92 -9.28 -18.38
CA VAL A 47 11.84 -9.00 -16.96
C VAL A 47 11.58 -7.51 -16.88
N SER A 48 10.35 -7.18 -16.49
CA SER A 48 9.94 -5.82 -16.17
C SER A 48 11.02 -5.24 -15.28
N ARG A 49 11.80 -4.31 -15.85
CA ARG A 49 12.80 -3.56 -15.09
C ARG A 49 12.05 -2.92 -13.95
N SER A 50 12.33 -3.37 -12.73
CA SER A 50 11.95 -2.70 -11.52
C SER A 50 12.37 -1.24 -11.67
N ASP A 51 11.37 -0.35 -11.70
CA ASP A 51 11.58 1.09 -11.74
C ASP A 51 12.62 1.48 -10.68
N PRO A 52 13.60 2.35 -10.99
CA PRO A 52 14.67 2.71 -10.08
C PRO A 52 14.06 3.24 -8.78
N ALA A 53 14.46 2.61 -7.68
CA ALA A 53 13.87 2.70 -6.36
C ALA A 53 13.38 4.12 -5.98
N ARG A 54 12.06 4.33 -6.05
CA ARG A 54 11.41 5.39 -5.28
C ARG A 54 11.79 5.13 -3.83
N ARG A 55 12.59 6.02 -3.24
CA ARG A 55 13.08 5.82 -1.87
C ARG A 55 11.89 5.83 -0.93
N THR A 56 11.75 4.77 -0.12
CA THR A 56 10.77 4.74 0.96
C THR A 56 11.07 5.88 1.92
N LEU A 57 10.11 6.79 2.08
CA LEU A 57 10.22 7.93 2.96
C LEU A 57 9.78 7.58 4.38
N LYS A 58 8.72 6.78 4.50
CA LYS A 58 8.16 6.37 5.79
C LYS A 58 7.32 5.11 5.66
N GLU A 59 7.33 4.31 6.71
CA GLU A 59 6.55 3.09 6.83
C GLU A 59 5.82 3.07 8.17
N TRP A 60 4.60 2.54 8.18
CA TRP A 60 3.79 2.29 9.36
C TRP A 60 3.38 0.82 9.35
N ALA A 61 3.42 0.20 10.52
CA ALA A 61 2.83 -1.10 10.77
C ALA A 61 1.81 -0.96 11.89
N LEU A 62 0.53 -1.08 11.56
CA LEU A 62 -0.59 -0.99 12.50
C LEU A 62 -1.05 -2.40 12.87
N LEU A 63 -1.34 -2.63 14.14
CA LEU A 63 -2.08 -3.81 14.59
C LEU A 63 -3.58 -3.49 14.51
N VAL A 64 -4.35 -4.33 13.81
CA VAL A 64 -5.76 -4.09 13.49
C VAL A 64 -6.58 -5.35 13.69
N SER A 65 -7.91 -5.18 13.74
CA SER A 65 -8.83 -6.30 13.60
C SER A 65 -8.73 -6.88 12.17
N PRO A 66 -8.73 -8.21 11.96
CA PRO A 66 -8.68 -8.83 10.63
C PRO A 66 -9.87 -8.51 9.72
N PHE A 67 -10.98 -8.11 10.33
CA PHE A 67 -12.16 -7.59 9.65
C PHE A 67 -12.35 -6.13 10.07
N GLY A 68 -12.44 -5.26 9.08
CA GLY A 68 -12.48 -3.83 9.28
C GLY A 68 -12.57 -3.08 7.96
N ARG A 69 -12.28 -1.79 8.00
CA ARG A 69 -12.35 -0.91 6.83
C ARG A 69 -11.07 -0.10 6.69
N LEU A 70 -10.61 0.07 5.45
CA LEU A 70 -9.63 1.06 5.07
C LEU A 70 -10.33 2.28 4.47
N ARG A 71 -10.13 3.44 5.08
CA ARG A 71 -10.55 4.74 4.57
C ARG A 71 -9.34 5.55 4.15
N ALA A 72 -9.24 5.88 2.86
CA ALA A 72 -8.14 6.66 2.32
C ALA A 72 -8.65 7.94 1.65
N ARG A 73 -8.02 9.08 1.95
CA ARG A 73 -8.27 10.39 1.33
C ARG A 73 -6.94 11.03 0.99
N LEU A 74 -6.53 10.94 -0.27
CA LEU A 74 -5.17 11.31 -0.70
C LEU A 74 -5.18 12.01 -2.07
N PRO A 75 -4.41 13.09 -2.27
CA PRO A 75 -4.28 13.78 -3.55
C PRO A 75 -3.19 13.19 -4.48
N CYS A 76 -2.67 11.99 -4.15
CA CYS A 76 -1.50 11.38 -4.80
C CYS A 76 -1.78 9.93 -5.20
N HIS A 77 -0.76 9.25 -5.73
CA HIS A 77 -0.90 7.85 -6.12
C HIS A 77 -1.14 6.95 -4.91
N LEU A 78 -2.13 6.05 -5.00
CA LEU A 78 -2.44 5.07 -3.97
C LEU A 78 -2.51 3.68 -4.58
N THR A 79 -1.79 2.72 -4.00
CA THR A 79 -1.92 1.30 -4.33
C THR A 79 -2.37 0.53 -3.09
N VAL A 80 -3.44 -0.25 -3.20
CA VAL A 80 -3.93 -1.14 -2.15
C VAL A 80 -3.84 -2.58 -2.63
N ARG A 81 -3.21 -3.43 -1.84
CA ARG A 81 -3.06 -4.87 -2.10
C ARG A 81 -3.25 -5.67 -0.81
N PRO A 82 -3.61 -6.97 -0.89
CA PRO A 82 -3.68 -7.79 0.29
C PRO A 82 -2.30 -7.97 0.92
N LEU A 83 -2.28 -8.13 2.24
CA LEU A 83 -1.15 -8.72 2.93
C LEU A 83 -0.86 -10.12 2.41
N ASP A 84 0.42 -10.48 2.41
CA ASP A 84 0.83 -11.85 2.14
C ASP A 84 0.35 -12.78 3.27
N PRO A 85 -0.57 -13.72 2.99
CA PRO A 85 -1.10 -14.62 4.01
C PRO A 85 -0.06 -15.61 4.53
N LEU A 86 1.04 -15.86 3.81
CA LEU A 86 2.14 -16.71 4.29
C LEU A 86 2.94 -16.01 5.39
N THR A 87 3.18 -14.71 5.23
CA THR A 87 3.90 -13.90 6.22
C THR A 87 2.99 -13.46 7.37
N TYR A 88 1.71 -13.18 7.10
CA TYR A 88 0.75 -12.64 8.06
C TYR A 88 -0.56 -13.46 8.06
N PRO A 89 -0.54 -14.69 8.61
CA PRO A 89 -1.68 -15.59 8.54
C PRO A 89 -2.90 -15.10 9.33
N ASP A 90 -2.67 -14.34 10.41
CA ASP A 90 -3.74 -13.81 11.25
C ASP A 90 -4.49 -12.64 10.61
N GLY A 91 -3.91 -12.01 9.58
CA GLY A 91 -4.51 -10.85 8.92
C GLY A 91 -4.71 -9.67 9.87
N ASP A 92 -3.94 -9.55 10.95
CA ASP A 92 -4.11 -8.58 12.02
C ASP A 92 -3.26 -7.31 11.84
N ARG A 93 -2.79 -7.06 10.61
CA ARG A 93 -1.89 -5.93 10.32
C ARG A 93 -2.36 -5.08 9.16
N VAL A 94 -1.94 -3.83 9.18
CA VAL A 94 -1.92 -2.97 7.99
C VAL A 94 -0.53 -2.36 7.88
N LEU A 95 0.09 -2.52 6.72
CA LEU A 95 1.38 -1.91 6.42
C LEU A 95 1.15 -0.76 5.43
N VAL A 96 1.56 0.43 5.80
CA VAL A 96 1.49 1.62 4.95
C VAL A 96 2.90 2.06 4.64
N THR A 97 3.24 2.14 3.36
CA THR A 97 4.54 2.57 2.88
C THR A 97 4.36 3.78 2.00
N VAL A 98 5.11 4.84 2.27
CA VAL A 98 5.08 6.06 1.44
C VAL A 98 6.43 6.22 0.79
N SER A 99 6.40 6.39 -0.52
CA SER A 99 7.58 6.63 -1.35
C SER A 99 7.42 7.94 -2.10
N GLY A 100 8.51 8.64 -2.37
CA GLY A 100 8.47 9.91 -3.08
C GLY A 100 9.80 10.25 -3.73
N VAL A 101 9.75 11.19 -4.67
CA VAL A 101 10.90 11.76 -5.35
C VAL A 101 11.12 13.17 -4.81
N GLU A 102 12.35 13.43 -4.36
CA GLU A 102 12.93 14.73 -3.97
C GLU A 102 12.10 15.66 -3.05
N GLY A 103 12.33 15.56 -1.73
CA GLY A 103 11.73 16.49 -0.74
C GLY A 103 11.83 16.02 0.72
N GLY A 104 12.11 14.74 0.94
CA GLY A 104 12.35 14.17 2.27
C GLY A 104 11.15 14.29 3.22
N ALA A 105 11.41 14.33 4.53
CA ALA A 105 10.39 14.26 5.58
C ALA A 105 9.38 15.43 5.59
N ARG A 106 9.69 16.57 4.97
CA ARG A 106 8.77 17.73 4.90
C ARG A 106 7.56 17.47 4.01
N ALA A 107 7.69 16.60 3.00
CA ALA A 107 6.59 16.21 2.11
C ALA A 107 5.51 15.35 2.82
N LEU A 108 5.79 14.83 4.02
CA LEU A 108 4.88 13.96 4.77
C LEU A 108 4.14 14.66 5.91
N ALA A 109 4.36 15.97 6.10
CA ALA A 109 3.82 16.71 7.26
C ALA A 109 2.28 16.71 7.32
N GLY A 110 1.60 16.55 6.18
CA GLY A 110 0.14 16.46 6.10
C GLY A 110 -0.44 15.05 6.19
N LEU A 111 0.39 13.99 6.18
CA LEU A 111 -0.11 12.61 6.12
C LEU A 111 -0.35 12.04 7.53
N GLN A 112 -1.60 11.69 7.79
CA GLN A 112 -2.08 11.07 9.01
C GLN A 112 -2.48 9.63 8.73
N VAL A 113 -1.96 8.71 9.54
CA VAL A 113 -2.30 7.29 9.52
C VAL A 113 -2.72 6.92 10.93
N ASN A 114 -4.00 6.55 11.10
CA ASN A 114 -4.57 6.20 12.38
C ASN A 114 -5.42 4.92 12.27
N TYR A 115 -5.54 4.18 13.38
CA TYR A 115 -6.48 3.08 13.51
C TYR A 115 -7.44 3.36 14.67
N ASP A 116 -8.73 3.35 14.38
CA ASP A 116 -9.81 3.42 15.37
C ASP A 116 -10.29 1.99 15.67
N GLU A 117 -10.02 1.51 16.88
CA GLU A 117 -10.41 0.17 17.33
C GLU A 117 -11.93 0.02 17.51
N GLY A 118 -12.62 1.09 17.93
CA GLY A 118 -14.07 1.08 18.13
C GLY A 118 -14.85 0.96 16.82
N GLN A 119 -14.34 1.59 15.76
CA GLN A 119 -14.91 1.50 14.41
C GLN A 119 -14.26 0.40 13.55
N LYS A 120 -13.15 -0.19 14.01
CA LYS A 120 -12.30 -1.11 13.23
C LYS A 120 -11.91 -0.48 11.88
N GLU A 121 -11.60 0.81 11.89
CA GLU A 121 -11.34 1.61 10.69
C GLU A 121 -9.90 2.15 10.70
N VAL A 122 -9.13 1.83 9.65
CA VAL A 122 -7.85 2.48 9.38
C VAL A 122 -8.10 3.69 8.51
N THR A 123 -7.68 4.85 8.97
CA THR A 123 -7.82 6.12 8.27
C THR A 123 -6.46 6.62 7.81
N ILE A 124 -6.33 6.86 6.51
CA ILE A 124 -5.16 7.46 5.87
C ILE A 124 -5.61 8.75 5.17
N VAL A 125 -5.22 9.90 5.71
CA VAL A 125 -5.66 11.21 5.21
C VAL A 125 -4.44 12.09 4.97
N ALA A 126 -4.39 12.76 3.82
CA ALA A 126 -3.46 13.84 3.57
C ALA A 126 -4.13 14.97 2.79
N ASP A 127 -3.99 16.20 3.27
CA ASP A 127 -4.52 17.38 2.57
C ASP A 127 -3.49 18.00 1.62
N ALA A 128 -2.21 18.00 2.03
CA ALA A 128 -1.10 18.55 1.25
C ALA A 128 0.10 17.58 1.29
N ILE A 129 0.08 16.62 0.37
CA ILE A 129 1.21 15.74 0.05
C ILE A 129 1.58 15.95 -1.41
N ASP A 130 2.84 15.77 -1.75
CA ASP A 130 3.31 15.85 -3.13
C ASP A 130 2.50 14.91 -4.04
N HIS A 131 1.98 15.43 -5.15
CA HIS A 131 1.24 14.65 -6.14
C HIS A 131 2.07 13.51 -6.75
N GLN A 132 3.41 13.65 -6.75
CA GLN A 132 4.33 12.60 -7.20
C GLN A 132 4.58 11.52 -6.13
N ALA A 133 4.16 11.73 -4.89
CA ALA A 133 4.24 10.72 -3.85
C ALA A 133 3.35 9.52 -4.18
N SER A 134 3.76 8.36 -3.68
CA SER A 134 3.02 7.10 -3.84
C SER A 134 2.89 6.42 -2.51
N VAL A 135 1.64 6.21 -2.11
CA VAL A 135 1.26 5.48 -0.92
C VAL A 135 0.90 4.07 -1.32
N GLU A 136 1.51 3.10 -0.67
CA GLU A 136 1.23 1.69 -0.83
C GLU A 136 0.68 1.15 0.48
N VAL A 137 -0.45 0.45 0.41
CA VAL A 137 -1.13 -0.11 1.58
C VAL A 137 -1.29 -1.60 1.38
N ASN A 138 -0.70 -2.37 2.29
CA ASN A 138 -0.96 -3.79 2.43
C ASN A 138 -1.96 -3.97 3.56
N ALA A 139 -3.17 -4.39 3.23
CA ALA A 139 -4.25 -4.56 4.19
C ALA A 139 -4.73 -6.02 4.25
N PRO A 140 -5.45 -6.43 5.31
CA PRO A 140 -6.03 -7.76 5.36
C PRO A 140 -6.96 -7.99 4.18
N LEU A 141 -6.96 -9.21 3.63
CA LEU A 141 -7.66 -9.55 2.39
C LEU A 141 -9.15 -9.13 2.40
N LYS A 142 -9.78 -9.21 3.58
CA LYS A 142 -11.21 -9.01 3.83
C LYS A 142 -11.59 -7.58 4.24
N PHE A 143 -10.68 -6.60 4.14
CA PHE A 143 -10.99 -5.22 4.47
C PHE A 143 -11.92 -4.56 3.44
N ASP A 144 -12.97 -3.92 3.94
CA ASP A 144 -13.77 -3.01 3.12
C ASP A 144 -12.95 -1.77 2.75
N LEU A 145 -13.18 -1.23 1.55
CA LEU A 145 -12.42 -0.12 1.02
C LEU A 145 -13.32 1.10 0.81
N ASN A 146 -12.89 2.26 1.32
CA ASN A 146 -13.48 3.56 1.02
C ASN A 146 -12.36 4.53 0.65
N ILE A 147 -12.12 4.67 -0.65
CA ILE A 147 -10.99 5.41 -1.20
C ILE A 147 -11.53 6.64 -1.92
N GLN A 148 -10.99 7.81 -1.57
CA GLN A 148 -11.24 9.07 -2.25
C GLN A 148 -9.89 9.66 -2.68
N SER A 149 -9.74 9.91 -3.98
CA SER A 149 -8.56 10.54 -4.56
C SER A 149 -8.94 11.88 -5.17
N SER A 150 -8.31 12.94 -4.68
CA SER A 150 -8.44 14.30 -5.23
C SER A 150 -7.35 14.58 -6.27
N GLY A 151 -7.65 15.45 -7.23
CA GLY A 151 -6.73 15.79 -8.31
C GLY A 151 -6.49 14.63 -9.29
N SER A 152 -5.23 14.46 -9.71
CA SER A 152 -4.82 13.52 -10.76
C SER A 152 -4.23 12.20 -10.24
N GLY A 153 -4.34 11.94 -8.92
CA GLY A 153 -3.79 10.74 -8.28
C GLY A 153 -4.38 9.44 -8.84
N CYS A 154 -3.51 8.51 -9.28
CA CYS A 154 -3.92 7.18 -9.72
C CYS A 154 -4.20 6.27 -8.51
N VAL A 155 -5.38 5.66 -8.48
CA VAL A 155 -5.77 4.67 -7.48
C VAL A 155 -5.68 3.28 -8.10
N LYS A 156 -4.93 2.38 -7.47
CA LYS A 156 -4.80 0.99 -7.90
C LYS A 156 -5.22 0.06 -6.77
N VAL A 157 -6.18 -0.82 -7.02
CA VAL A 157 -6.61 -1.85 -6.07
C VAL A 157 -6.39 -3.22 -6.70
N GLN A 158 -5.67 -4.11 -6.02
CA GLN A 158 -5.26 -5.40 -6.59
C GLN A 158 -5.57 -6.55 -5.64
N ASN A 159 -6.10 -7.66 -6.18
CA ASN A 159 -6.23 -8.95 -5.49
C ASN A 159 -6.97 -8.90 -4.13
N ILE A 160 -7.91 -7.97 -3.94
CA ILE A 160 -8.69 -7.82 -2.69
C ILE A 160 -10.04 -8.54 -2.82
N GLU A 161 -10.52 -9.09 -1.70
CA GLU A 161 -11.85 -9.68 -1.58
C GLU A 161 -12.60 -9.10 -0.38
N CYS A 162 -13.60 -8.25 -0.59
CA CYS A 162 -14.30 -7.52 0.47
C CYS A 162 -15.82 -7.54 0.32
N ASP A 163 -16.57 -6.94 1.24
CA ASP A 163 -18.03 -6.82 1.08
C ASP A 163 -18.39 -5.51 0.38
N ASN A 164 -17.72 -4.41 0.73
CA ASN A 164 -17.92 -3.10 0.13
C ASN A 164 -16.60 -2.50 -0.36
N CYS A 165 -16.54 -2.19 -1.65
CA CYS A 165 -15.44 -1.45 -2.26
C CYS A 165 -15.99 -0.17 -2.89
N LYS A 166 -15.65 0.98 -2.31
CA LYS A 166 -16.00 2.30 -2.83
C LYS A 166 -14.75 3.06 -3.23
N ILE A 167 -14.70 3.48 -4.49
CA ILE A 167 -13.59 4.26 -5.05
C ILE A 167 -14.17 5.51 -5.72
N GLU A 168 -13.74 6.68 -5.26
CA GLU A 168 -14.08 7.97 -5.86
C GLU A 168 -12.81 8.66 -6.33
N THR A 169 -12.75 9.06 -7.60
CA THR A 169 -11.60 9.75 -8.19
C THR A 169 -12.01 11.00 -8.95
N GLU A 170 -11.27 12.10 -8.80
CA GLU A 170 -11.61 13.35 -9.48
C GLU A 170 -11.18 13.39 -10.96
N GLN A 171 -9.87 13.40 -11.23
CA GLN A 171 -9.29 13.40 -12.59
C GLN A 171 -8.28 12.25 -12.81
N GLY A 172 -8.08 11.43 -11.77
CA GLY A 172 -7.12 10.34 -11.77
C GLY A 172 -7.56 9.11 -12.56
N THR A 173 -6.65 8.16 -12.70
CA THR A 173 -7.00 6.82 -13.21
C THR A 173 -7.32 5.89 -12.04
N SER A 174 -8.45 5.20 -12.12
CA SER A 174 -8.83 4.11 -11.22
C SER A 174 -8.52 2.77 -11.88
N ILE A 175 -7.64 1.97 -11.28
CA ILE A 175 -7.26 0.64 -11.77
C ILE A 175 -7.71 -0.41 -10.78
N LEU A 176 -8.61 -1.29 -11.19
CA LEU A 176 -9.07 -2.44 -10.41
C LEU A 176 -8.52 -3.71 -11.04
N GLN A 177 -7.77 -4.50 -10.29
CA GLN A 177 -7.19 -5.75 -10.77
C GLN A 177 -7.58 -6.93 -9.88
N SER A 178 -8.27 -7.93 -10.43
CA SER A 178 -8.65 -9.14 -9.69
C SER A 178 -9.36 -8.83 -8.37
N VAL A 179 -10.35 -7.93 -8.41
CA VAL A 179 -11.11 -7.46 -7.24
C VAL A 179 -12.44 -8.22 -7.15
N LYS A 180 -12.72 -8.78 -5.98
CA LYS A 180 -14.01 -9.43 -5.69
C LYS A 180 -14.70 -8.64 -4.57
N SER A 181 -15.92 -8.20 -4.79
CA SER A 181 -16.65 -7.48 -3.76
C SER A 181 -18.14 -7.70 -3.88
N GLN A 182 -18.88 -7.87 -2.77
CA GLN A 182 -20.35 -7.98 -2.87
C GLN A 182 -20.96 -6.71 -3.48
N LYS A 183 -20.41 -5.54 -3.16
CA LYS A 183 -20.79 -4.23 -3.70
C LYS A 183 -19.55 -3.44 -4.10
N LEU A 184 -19.38 -3.23 -5.39
CA LEU A 184 -18.29 -2.46 -5.97
C LEU A 184 -18.85 -1.20 -6.60
N HIS A 185 -18.50 -0.04 -6.05
CA HIS A 185 -18.91 1.26 -6.57
C HIS A 185 -17.68 2.08 -6.93
N VAL A 186 -17.56 2.44 -8.21
CA VAL A 186 -16.49 3.29 -8.71
C VAL A 186 -17.12 4.53 -9.32
N GLN A 187 -16.77 5.69 -8.79
CA GLN A 187 -17.21 6.97 -9.32
C GLN A 187 -15.99 7.77 -9.77
N THR A 188 -16.02 8.25 -11.00
CA THR A 188 -15.01 9.17 -11.52
C THR A 188 -15.64 10.41 -12.15
N THR A 189 -15.12 11.58 -11.82
CA THR A 189 -15.54 12.86 -12.44
C THR A 189 -14.67 13.27 -13.63
N GLY A 190 -13.66 12.45 -13.95
CA GLY A 190 -12.68 12.72 -14.99
C GLY A 190 -11.54 11.70 -14.93
N GLY A 191 -10.91 11.42 -16.07
CA GLY A 191 -9.87 10.41 -16.17
C GLY A 191 -10.39 9.07 -16.66
N LYS A 192 -9.81 7.96 -16.18
CA LYS A 192 -10.05 6.61 -16.73
C LYS A 192 -10.36 5.61 -15.62
N VAL A 193 -11.25 4.66 -15.91
CA VAL A 193 -11.43 3.45 -15.10
C VAL A 193 -10.94 2.26 -15.90
N ILE A 194 -10.02 1.48 -15.34
CA ILE A 194 -9.40 0.33 -15.99
C ILE A 194 -9.62 -0.89 -15.10
N CYS A 195 -10.33 -1.88 -15.62
CA CYS A 195 -10.55 -3.16 -14.97
C CYS A 195 -9.67 -4.23 -15.62
N LEU A 196 -8.88 -4.93 -14.81
CA LEU A 196 -7.93 -5.96 -15.25
C LEU A 196 -8.23 -7.29 -14.54
N GLY A 197 -8.23 -8.40 -15.29
CA GLY A 197 -8.51 -9.71 -14.71
C GLY A 197 -9.96 -9.85 -14.23
N THR A 198 -10.17 -10.42 -13.05
CA THR A 198 -11.52 -10.67 -12.51
C THR A 198 -12.06 -9.44 -11.77
N VAL A 199 -13.24 -8.96 -12.13
CA VAL A 199 -14.02 -8.03 -11.31
C VAL A 199 -15.36 -8.69 -11.04
N TYR A 200 -15.69 -8.96 -9.78
CA TYR A 200 -16.84 -9.80 -9.42
C TYR A 200 -17.71 -9.19 -8.33
N GLY A 201 -19.03 -9.27 -8.53
CA GLY A 201 -20.11 -8.94 -7.59
C GLY A 201 -21.07 -7.89 -8.14
N ASN A 202 -21.74 -7.12 -7.27
CA ASN A 202 -22.65 -6.06 -7.72
C ASN A 202 -21.85 -4.80 -8.05
N ILE A 203 -21.57 -4.62 -9.34
CA ILE A 203 -20.66 -3.60 -9.86
C ILE A 203 -21.45 -2.43 -10.41
N ASP A 204 -21.11 -1.23 -9.93
CA ASP A 204 -21.66 0.04 -10.36
C ASP A 204 -20.51 1.00 -10.66
N ILE A 205 -20.38 1.42 -11.92
CA ILE A 205 -19.29 2.29 -12.39
C ILE A 205 -19.91 3.53 -13.02
N HIS A 206 -19.72 4.67 -12.36
CA HIS A 206 -20.14 5.98 -12.84
C HIS A 206 -18.93 6.76 -13.33
N ALA A 207 -18.87 6.99 -14.64
CA ALA A 207 -17.91 7.90 -15.23
C ALA A 207 -18.66 9.12 -15.75
N SER A 208 -18.27 10.29 -15.24
CA SER A 208 -18.75 11.59 -15.70
C SER A 208 -17.57 12.41 -16.19
N ASP A 209 -17.85 13.37 -17.07
CA ASP A 209 -16.85 14.35 -17.52
C ASP A 209 -17.14 15.70 -16.85
N LYS A 210 -16.10 16.40 -16.44
CA LYS A 210 -16.22 17.69 -15.77
C LYS A 210 -16.37 18.75 -16.87
N SER A 211 -17.62 19.11 -17.17
CA SER A 211 -17.99 20.15 -18.15
C SER A 211 -17.44 21.53 -17.79
#